data_AF-A0A550CX38-F1
#
_entry.id   AF-A0A550CX38-F1
#
_cell.length_a   1.000
_cell.length_b   1.000
_cell.length_c   1.000
_cell.angle_alpha   90.00
_cell.angle_beta   90.00
_cell.angle_gamma   90.00
#
_symmetry.space_group_name_H-M   'P 1'
#
loop_
_entity.id
_entity.type
_entity.pdbx_description
1 polymer ?
#
loop_
_entity_poly.entity_id
_entity_poly.type
_entity_poly.pdbx_seq_one_letter_code
_entity_poly.pdbx_strand_id
1 'polypeptide(L)'
;MSLMLTFTSKDILNSTICIHGGQVAYTLHTTKDIRGRKVTTVAGSTPASINWQKHYLEVGTQVLPVGEAKREAGDRLNSEKVWQWGDAEYDLHFSQDRWTAKKLSGVVVAFFFPYHTRTFHKSELAQVVLQNDLPPAEATFLVLVFIYSEIRRQDEQRASSAGTSAEAASSAATSAGGVLRVPLFGLQ
;
A
#
# COMPACT_ATOMS: atom_id res chain seq x y z
N MET A 1 -10.63 -17.42 17.30
CA MET A 1 -10.56 -16.06 17.90
C MET A 1 -9.95 -15.13 16.86
N SER A 2 -10.34 -13.84 16.83
CA SER A 2 -9.75 -12.85 15.94
C SER A 2 -8.78 -11.95 16.69
N LEU A 3 -7.61 -11.67 16.12
CA LEU A 3 -6.62 -10.75 16.67
C LEU A 3 -6.72 -9.40 15.94
N MET A 4 -7.03 -8.34 16.68
CA MET A 4 -7.09 -6.99 16.15
C MET A 4 -5.80 -6.23 16.49
N LEU A 5 -5.19 -5.67 15.45
CA LEU A 5 -3.94 -4.93 15.47
C LEU A 5 -4.19 -3.51 14.97
N THR A 6 -3.88 -2.50 15.77
CA THR A 6 -4.16 -1.10 15.44
C THR A 6 -2.88 -0.29 15.30
N PHE A 7 -2.75 0.43 14.19
CA PHE A 7 -1.64 1.36 13.96
C PHE A 7 -1.82 2.61 14.81
N THR A 8 -0.75 3.14 15.39
CA THR A 8 -0.80 4.33 16.25
C THR A 8 -0.66 5.65 15.51
N SER A 9 -0.27 5.62 14.24
CA SER A 9 0.03 6.81 13.43
C SER A 9 -0.64 6.74 12.05
N LYS A 10 -0.80 7.92 11.44
CA LYS A 10 -1.20 8.06 10.02
C LYS A 10 -0.13 7.51 9.07
N ASP A 11 1.14 7.69 9.41
CA ASP A 11 2.25 7.16 8.63
C ASP A 11 2.48 5.69 9.00
N ILE A 12 1.80 4.78 8.30
CA ILE A 12 1.87 3.34 8.59
C ILE A 12 3.30 2.78 8.48
N LEU A 13 4.17 3.45 7.71
CA LEU A 13 5.57 3.03 7.50
C LEU A 13 6.51 3.41 8.66
N ASN A 14 6.09 4.31 9.53
CA ASN A 14 6.82 4.77 10.71
C ASN A 14 5.84 4.85 11.90
N SER A 15 5.36 3.68 12.32
CA SER A 15 4.30 3.56 13.32
C SER A 15 4.55 2.38 14.26
N THR A 16 3.82 2.34 15.37
CA THR A 16 3.69 1.12 16.17
C THR A 16 2.33 0.50 15.90
N ILE A 17 2.27 -0.83 15.97
CA ILE A 17 1.04 -1.61 15.88
C ILE A 17 0.81 -2.22 17.26
N CYS A 18 -0.34 -1.92 17.85
CA CYS A 18 -0.73 -2.43 19.16
C CYS A 18 -1.84 -3.48 19.05
N ILE A 19 -1.80 -4.48 19.92
CA ILE A 19 -2.92 -5.40 20.17
C ILE A 19 -4.00 -4.63 20.95
N HIS A 20 -5.25 -5.10 20.88
CA HIS A 20 -6.30 -4.66 21.78
C HIS A 20 -5.83 -4.68 23.25
N GLY A 21 -5.96 -3.55 23.96
CA GLY A 21 -5.37 -3.36 25.29
C GLY A 21 -4.06 -2.56 25.31
N GLY A 22 -3.52 -2.17 24.14
CA GLY A 22 -2.43 -1.21 24.02
C GLY A 22 -1.01 -1.79 24.03
N GLN A 23 -0.88 -3.11 24.22
CA GLN A 23 0.42 -3.80 24.13
C GLN A 23 0.98 -3.70 22.70
N VAL A 24 2.24 -3.29 22.57
CA VAL A 24 2.92 -3.21 21.27
C VAL A 24 3.18 -4.63 20.73
N ALA A 25 2.65 -4.91 19.54
CA ALA A 25 2.96 -6.14 18.79
C ALA A 25 4.09 -5.92 17.78
N TYR A 26 4.08 -4.78 17.08
CA TYR A 26 5.09 -4.47 16.08
C TYR A 26 5.51 -2.99 16.14
N THR A 27 6.76 -2.74 15.78
CA THR A 27 7.30 -1.40 15.56
C THR A 27 7.85 -1.32 14.13
N LEU A 28 7.36 -0.35 13.37
CA LEU A 28 7.69 -0.15 11.98
C LEU A 28 8.58 1.08 11.82
N HIS A 29 9.62 0.92 11.02
CA HIS A 29 10.54 1.99 10.71
C HIS A 29 10.98 1.91 9.26
N THR A 30 10.96 3.04 8.56
CA THR A 30 11.33 3.09 7.14
C THR A 30 12.50 4.03 6.91
N THR A 31 13.57 3.47 6.34
CA THR A 31 14.72 4.22 5.85
C THR A 31 14.44 4.78 4.46
N LYS A 32 15.01 5.96 4.17
CA LYS A 32 14.94 6.60 2.86
C LYS A 32 16.35 6.96 2.38
N ASP A 33 16.52 7.02 1.08
CA ASP A 33 17.70 7.60 0.44
C ASP A 33 17.27 8.55 -0.70
N ILE A 34 18.23 9.01 -1.51
CA ILE A 34 17.97 9.92 -2.64
C ILE A 34 17.03 9.35 -3.70
N ARG A 35 16.84 8.02 -3.74
CA ARG A 35 15.92 7.32 -4.66
C ARG A 35 14.57 7.02 -4.02
N GLY A 36 14.32 7.51 -2.80
CA GLY A 36 13.05 7.35 -2.09
C GLY A 36 13.13 6.31 -0.98
N ARG A 37 12.08 5.49 -0.85
CA ARG A 37 11.97 4.48 0.23
C ARG A 37 12.97 3.35 -0.02
N LYS A 38 13.76 3.00 0.99
CA LYS A 38 14.82 1.97 0.89
C LYS A 38 14.39 0.66 1.53
N VAL A 39 14.29 0.62 2.86
CA VAL A 39 13.84 -0.55 3.62
C VAL A 39 12.85 -0.13 4.69
N THR A 40 11.71 -0.84 4.77
CA THR A 40 10.81 -0.81 5.94
C THR A 40 11.08 -2.04 6.78
N THR A 41 11.47 -1.86 8.04
CA THR A 41 11.66 -2.94 9.01
C THR A 41 10.45 -3.03 9.94
N VAL A 42 10.04 -4.25 10.26
CA VAL A 42 8.98 -4.58 11.20
C VAL A 42 9.62 -5.37 12.34
N ALA A 43 9.81 -4.73 13.49
CA ALA A 43 10.31 -5.37 14.69
C ALA A 43 9.12 -5.91 15.51
N GLY A 44 9.13 -7.19 15.83
CA GLY A 44 8.08 -7.87 16.60
C GLY A 44 8.56 -9.24 17.05
N SER A 45 7.65 -10.17 17.33
CA SER A 45 8.00 -11.56 17.68
C SER A 45 8.74 -12.26 16.54
N THR A 46 8.33 -12.02 15.30
CA THR A 46 9.02 -12.45 14.09
C THR A 46 9.54 -11.20 13.37
N PRO A 47 10.85 -10.94 13.37
CA PRO A 47 11.43 -9.82 12.63
C PRO A 47 11.14 -9.94 11.14
N ALA A 48 10.87 -8.81 10.50
CA ALA A 48 10.49 -8.80 9.09
C ALA A 48 10.92 -7.50 8.39
N SER A 49 11.03 -7.51 7.06
CA SER A 49 11.33 -6.30 6.29
C SER A 49 10.78 -6.31 4.86
N ILE A 50 10.56 -5.11 4.32
CA ILE A 50 10.30 -4.85 2.90
C ILE A 50 11.50 -4.09 2.35
N ASN A 51 12.24 -4.67 1.42
CA ASN A 51 13.22 -3.93 0.64
C ASN A 51 12.56 -3.40 -0.62
N TRP A 52 12.21 -2.11 -0.61
CA TRP A 52 11.47 -1.47 -1.69
C TRP A 52 12.27 -1.36 -2.99
N GLN A 53 13.58 -1.13 -2.88
CA GLN A 53 14.45 -0.94 -4.03
C GLN A 53 14.85 -2.25 -4.70
N LYS A 54 15.11 -3.28 -3.90
CA LYS A 54 15.49 -4.61 -4.38
C LYS A 54 14.28 -5.54 -4.57
N HIS A 55 13.08 -5.06 -4.27
CA HIS A 55 11.82 -5.78 -4.45
C HIS A 55 11.80 -7.18 -3.82
N TYR A 56 12.14 -7.29 -2.53
CA TYR A 56 11.99 -8.53 -1.77
C TYR A 56 11.38 -8.29 -0.40
N LEU A 57 10.80 -9.35 0.16
CA LEU A 57 10.30 -9.43 1.52
C LEU A 57 11.22 -10.35 2.33
N GLU A 58 11.35 -10.07 3.62
CA GLU A 58 12.08 -10.91 4.56
C GLU A 58 11.19 -11.15 5.79
N VAL A 59 11.04 -12.40 6.21
CA VAL A 59 10.31 -12.76 7.44
C VAL A 59 11.11 -13.84 8.15
N GLY A 60 11.58 -13.53 9.36
CA GLY A 60 12.52 -14.38 10.08
C GLY A 60 13.82 -14.54 9.28
N THR A 61 14.14 -15.79 8.90
CA THR A 61 15.34 -16.13 8.11
C THR A 61 15.06 -16.33 6.63
N GLN A 62 13.81 -16.20 6.19
CA GLN A 62 13.42 -16.42 4.80
C GLN A 62 13.35 -15.11 4.04
N VAL A 63 13.97 -15.09 2.87
CA VAL A 63 13.96 -13.96 1.93
C VAL A 63 13.23 -14.39 0.67
N LEU A 64 12.24 -13.61 0.26
CA LEU A 64 11.38 -13.92 -0.87
C LEU A 64 11.29 -12.72 -1.82
N PRO A 65 11.77 -12.83 -3.07
CA PRO A 65 11.55 -11.80 -4.07
C PRO A 65 10.05 -11.53 -4.26
N VAL A 66 9.64 -10.27 -4.36
CA VAL A 66 8.21 -9.91 -4.51
C VAL A 66 7.63 -10.53 -5.77
N GLY A 67 8.40 -10.66 -6.86
CA GLY A 67 7.94 -11.31 -8.09
C GLY A 67 7.72 -12.82 -7.96
N GLU A 68 8.36 -13.48 -7.00
CA GLU A 68 8.13 -14.89 -6.67
C GLU A 68 7.00 -15.03 -5.64
N ALA A 69 6.96 -14.12 -4.66
CA ALA A 69 5.90 -14.06 -3.65
C ALA A 69 4.54 -13.74 -4.26
N LYS A 70 4.50 -12.87 -5.27
CA LYS A 70 3.28 -12.35 -5.88
C LYS A 70 3.14 -12.92 -7.28
N ARG A 71 2.13 -13.76 -7.48
CA ARG A 71 1.67 -14.21 -8.79
C ARG A 71 0.40 -13.44 -9.17
N GLU A 72 0.29 -13.12 -10.45
CA GLU A 72 -0.95 -12.62 -11.02
C GLU A 72 -1.71 -13.82 -11.55
N ALA A 73 -2.90 -14.06 -11.00
CA ALA A 73 -3.83 -15.08 -11.45
C ALA A 73 -5.02 -14.41 -12.15
N GLY A 74 -5.57 -15.06 -13.17
CA GLY A 74 -6.73 -14.58 -13.90
C GLY A 74 -6.43 -13.88 -15.23
N ASP A 75 -7.49 -13.47 -15.91
CA ASP A 75 -7.42 -12.80 -17.21
C ASP A 75 -6.92 -11.35 -17.08
N ARG A 76 -6.40 -10.78 -18.18
CA ARG A 76 -5.86 -9.41 -18.27
C ARG A 76 -6.77 -8.30 -17.72
N LEU A 77 -8.08 -8.57 -17.56
CA LEU A 77 -9.09 -7.63 -17.06
C LEU A 77 -9.43 -7.82 -15.57
N ASN A 78 -9.09 -8.96 -14.96
CA ASN A 78 -9.30 -9.29 -13.55
C ASN A 78 -8.03 -9.94 -12.99
N SER A 79 -6.96 -9.15 -12.88
CA SER A 79 -5.70 -9.59 -12.26
C SER A 79 -5.92 -9.71 -10.75
N GLU A 80 -6.12 -10.96 -10.30
CA GLU A 80 -6.16 -11.33 -8.90
C GLU A 80 -4.72 -11.54 -8.41
N LYS A 81 -4.37 -10.93 -7.27
CA LYS A 81 -3.00 -10.95 -6.76
C LYS A 81 -2.88 -12.06 -5.73
N VAL A 82 -2.30 -13.18 -6.12
CA VAL A 82 -2.03 -14.31 -5.23
C VAL A 82 -0.66 -14.14 -4.61
N TRP A 83 -0.61 -14.15 -3.29
CA TRP A 83 0.61 -14.08 -2.49
C TRP A 83 0.92 -15.44 -1.88
N GLN A 84 2.17 -15.88 -1.97
CA GLN A 84 2.62 -17.16 -1.46
C GLN A 84 3.67 -16.97 -0.36
N TRP A 85 3.56 -17.79 0.68
CA TRP A 85 4.53 -17.91 1.75
C TRP A 85 4.69 -19.38 2.15
N GLY A 86 5.82 -20.01 1.77
CA GLY A 86 5.98 -21.46 1.88
C GLY A 86 4.90 -22.19 1.08
N ASP A 87 4.16 -23.07 1.76
CA ASP A 87 3.04 -23.82 1.19
C ASP A 87 1.69 -23.09 1.29
N ALA A 88 1.65 -21.91 1.93
CA ALA A 88 0.44 -21.13 2.08
C ALA A 88 0.25 -20.14 0.92
N GLU A 89 -0.95 -20.12 0.34
CA GLU A 89 -1.34 -19.19 -0.72
C GLU A 89 -2.54 -18.33 -0.31
N TYR A 90 -2.44 -17.04 -0.63
CA TYR A 90 -3.38 -16.00 -0.22
C TYR A 90 -3.81 -15.16 -1.42
N ASP A 91 -5.09 -15.22 -1.77
CA ASP A 91 -5.70 -14.22 -2.64
C ASP A 91 -5.89 -12.91 -1.85
N LEU A 92 -5.32 -11.82 -2.38
CA LEU A 92 -5.51 -10.48 -1.86
C LEU A 92 -6.37 -9.62 -2.78
N HIS A 93 -7.47 -9.13 -2.22
CA HIS A 93 -8.42 -8.30 -2.93
C HIS A 93 -8.70 -6.98 -2.20
N PHE A 94 -8.69 -5.86 -2.92
CA PHE A 94 -9.11 -4.55 -2.38
C PHE A 94 -10.52 -4.22 -2.85
N SER A 95 -11.46 -4.15 -1.91
CA SER A 95 -12.86 -3.77 -2.17
C SER A 95 -13.47 -3.12 -0.94
N GLN A 96 -14.49 -2.29 -1.13
CA GLN A 96 -15.18 -1.60 -0.03
C GLN A 96 -14.20 -0.90 0.93
N ASP A 97 -13.20 -0.23 0.35
CA ASP A 97 -12.15 0.50 1.07
C ASP A 97 -11.31 -0.33 2.07
N ARG A 98 -11.23 -1.66 1.86
CA ARG A 98 -10.38 -2.53 2.67
C ARG A 98 -9.69 -3.58 1.81
N TRP A 99 -8.54 -4.03 2.30
CA TRP A 99 -7.89 -5.23 1.80
C TRP A 99 -8.45 -6.46 2.51
N THR A 100 -8.69 -7.53 1.75
CA THR A 100 -9.13 -8.82 2.25
C THR A 100 -8.15 -9.89 1.77
N ALA A 101 -7.66 -10.71 2.69
CA ALA A 101 -6.85 -11.88 2.38
C ALA A 101 -7.67 -13.16 2.57
N LYS A 102 -7.70 -14.01 1.55
CA LYS A 102 -8.38 -15.31 1.56
C LYS A 102 -7.39 -16.42 1.24
N LYS A 103 -7.53 -17.58 1.86
CA LYS A 103 -6.88 -18.80 1.32
C LYS A 103 -7.54 -19.18 0.00
N LEU A 104 -6.85 -19.95 -0.85
CA LEU A 104 -7.45 -20.48 -2.09
C LEU A 104 -8.75 -21.26 -1.89
N SER A 105 -8.94 -21.84 -0.70
CA SER A 105 -10.22 -22.46 -0.28
C SER A 105 -11.41 -21.48 -0.20
N GLY A 106 -11.19 -20.17 -0.34
CA GLY A 106 -12.19 -19.11 -0.17
C GLY A 106 -12.35 -18.60 1.27
N VAL A 107 -11.71 -19.26 2.25
CA VAL A 107 -11.77 -18.86 3.66
C VAL A 107 -11.01 -17.54 3.88
N VAL A 108 -11.70 -16.53 4.41
CA VAL A 108 -11.09 -15.26 4.79
C VAL A 108 -10.20 -15.44 6.02
N VAL A 109 -8.95 -15.00 5.92
CA VAL A 109 -7.97 -15.12 7.02
C VAL A 109 -7.53 -13.78 7.57
N ALA A 110 -7.67 -12.68 6.82
CA ALA A 110 -7.36 -11.37 7.37
C ALA A 110 -8.06 -10.24 6.61
N PHE A 111 -8.21 -9.12 7.32
CA PHE A 111 -8.59 -7.84 6.75
C PHE A 111 -7.55 -6.79 7.10
N PHE A 112 -7.38 -5.82 6.20
CA PHE A 112 -6.66 -4.60 6.51
C PHE A 112 -7.48 -3.38 6.10
N PHE A 113 -7.73 -2.52 7.08
CA PHE A 113 -8.45 -1.26 6.97
C PHE A 113 -7.41 -0.14 6.89
N PRO A 114 -7.27 0.55 5.75
CA PRO A 114 -6.36 1.67 5.62
C PRO A 114 -6.74 2.83 6.54
N TYR A 115 -5.81 3.76 6.73
CA TYR A 115 -6.08 5.00 7.46
C TYR A 115 -7.10 5.86 6.69
N HIS A 116 -8.18 6.28 7.37
CA HIS A 116 -9.18 7.16 6.79
C HIS A 116 -9.14 8.55 7.44
N THR A 117 -8.80 9.57 6.64
CA THR A 117 -9.00 10.97 7.00
C THR A 117 -10.48 11.32 6.90
N ARG A 118 -11.06 11.89 7.97
CA ARG A 118 -12.39 12.49 7.93
C ARG A 118 -12.28 13.99 8.10
N THR A 119 -12.97 14.77 7.27
CA THR A 119 -12.86 16.24 7.23
C THR A 119 -13.54 16.94 8.40
N PHE A 120 -14.48 16.27 9.09
CA PHE A 120 -15.22 16.82 10.23
C PHE A 120 -15.36 15.83 11.40
N HIS A 121 -14.63 14.71 11.36
CA HIS A 121 -14.65 13.70 12.41
C HIS A 121 -13.23 13.26 12.74
N LYS A 122 -13.06 12.59 13.89
CA LYS A 122 -11.80 11.95 14.24
C LYS A 122 -11.42 10.95 13.15
N SER A 123 -10.18 11.04 12.67
CA SER A 123 -9.64 10.08 11.70
C SER A 123 -9.64 8.66 12.27
N GLU A 124 -9.86 7.69 11.39
CA GLU A 124 -9.79 6.28 11.74
C GLU A 124 -8.38 5.77 11.46
N LEU A 125 -7.76 5.19 12.49
CA LEU A 125 -6.43 4.60 12.39
C LEU A 125 -6.48 3.32 11.56
N ALA A 126 -5.38 3.02 10.88
CA ALA A 126 -5.28 1.78 10.13
C ALA A 126 -5.33 0.56 11.08
N GLN A 127 -5.93 -0.53 10.62
CA GLN A 127 -6.13 -1.75 11.42
C GLN A 127 -5.89 -3.00 10.59
N VAL A 128 -5.25 -4.01 11.18
CA VAL A 128 -5.22 -5.38 10.66
C VAL A 128 -6.06 -6.26 11.58
N VAL A 129 -6.98 -7.03 11.01
CA VAL A 129 -7.75 -8.04 11.75
C VAL A 129 -7.35 -9.40 11.20
N LEU A 130 -6.62 -10.17 11.99
CA LEU A 130 -6.26 -11.54 11.67
C LEU A 130 -7.35 -12.47 12.18
N GLN A 131 -7.87 -13.31 11.29
CA GLN A 131 -8.82 -14.37 11.59
C GLN A 131 -8.08 -15.70 11.70
N ASN A 132 -8.55 -16.54 12.62
CA ASN A 132 -7.95 -17.82 12.95
C ASN A 132 -6.58 -17.67 13.63
N ASP A 133 -6.12 -18.77 14.21
CA ASP A 133 -4.81 -18.86 14.82
C ASP A 133 -3.78 -19.15 13.72
N LEU A 134 -3.26 -18.09 13.11
CA LEU A 134 -2.23 -18.18 12.07
C LEU A 134 -0.85 -18.35 12.72
N PRO A 135 0.04 -19.17 12.13
CA PRO A 135 1.43 -19.22 12.56
C PRO A 135 2.06 -17.81 12.58
N PRO A 136 2.92 -17.48 13.57
CA PRO A 136 3.48 -16.12 13.70
C PRO A 136 4.16 -15.59 12.42
N ALA A 137 4.83 -16.46 11.67
CA ALA A 137 5.47 -16.10 10.40
C ALA A 137 4.44 -15.72 9.31
N GLU A 138 3.35 -16.48 9.19
CA GLU A 138 2.26 -16.20 8.24
C GLU A 138 1.51 -14.92 8.62
N ALA A 139 1.23 -14.71 9.90
CA ALA A 139 0.63 -13.48 10.41
C ALA A 139 1.51 -12.25 10.08
N THR A 140 2.82 -12.36 10.32
CA THR A 140 3.79 -11.30 10.02
C THR A 140 3.90 -11.05 8.51
N PHE A 141 3.90 -12.11 7.71
CA PHE A 141 3.88 -12.03 6.25
C PHE A 141 2.64 -11.27 5.75
N LEU A 142 1.44 -11.60 6.26
CA LEU A 142 0.21 -10.89 5.87
C LEU A 142 0.25 -9.40 6.24
N VAL A 143 0.80 -9.04 7.41
CA VAL A 143 1.01 -7.64 7.80
C VAL A 143 1.91 -6.92 6.78
N LEU A 144 3.06 -7.51 6.41
CA LEU A 144 3.96 -6.96 5.39
C LEU A 144 3.26 -6.81 4.03
N VAL A 145 2.52 -7.82 3.61
CA VAL A 145 1.82 -7.84 2.31
C VAL A 145 0.74 -6.78 2.25
N PHE A 146 -0.02 -6.55 3.32
CA PHE A 146 -0.99 -5.46 3.38
C PHE A 146 -0.32 -4.08 3.32
N ILE A 147 0.76 -3.87 4.06
CA ILE A 147 1.52 -2.62 4.01
C ILE A 147 2.09 -2.40 2.60
N TYR A 148 2.70 -3.43 2.02
CA TYR A 148 3.23 -3.37 0.66
C TYR A 148 2.15 -2.97 -0.34
N SER A 149 1.02 -3.68 -0.32
CA SER A 149 -0.08 -3.50 -1.27
C SER A 149 -0.75 -2.15 -1.12
N GLU A 150 -0.96 -1.69 0.11
CA GLU A 150 -1.55 -0.38 0.38
C GLU A 150 -0.66 0.76 -0.09
N ILE A 151 0.64 0.71 0.20
CA ILE A 151 1.52 1.78 -0.23
C ILE A 151 1.67 1.78 -1.75
N ARG A 152 1.73 0.61 -2.41
CA ARG A 152 1.70 0.53 -3.88
C ARG A 152 0.44 1.16 -4.46
N ARG A 153 -0.73 0.87 -3.89
CA ARG A 153 -2.00 1.47 -4.30
C ARG A 153 -1.99 3.00 -4.13
N GLN A 154 -1.46 3.51 -3.02
CA GLN A 154 -1.34 4.96 -2.79
C GLN A 154 -0.38 5.62 -3.79
N ASP A 155 0.76 4.99 -4.09
CA ASP A 155 1.72 5.50 -5.06
C ASP A 155 1.11 5.54 -6.47
N GLU A 156 0.36 4.50 -6.86
CA GLU A 156 -0.38 4.46 -8.13
C GLU A 156 -1.42 5.59 -8.21
N GLN A 157 -2.20 5.82 -7.16
CA GLN A 157 -3.16 6.92 -7.10
C GLN A 157 -2.48 8.29 -7.25
N ARG A 158 -1.33 8.51 -6.58
CA ARG A 158 -0.57 9.76 -6.68
C ARG A 158 -0.01 9.97 -8.07
N ALA A 159 0.48 8.92 -8.72
CA ALA A 159 1.00 8.98 -10.08
C ALA A 159 -0.10 9.35 -11.09
N SER A 160 -1.30 8.78 -10.96
CA SER A 160 -2.45 9.11 -11.80
C SER A 160 -2.88 10.57 -11.63
N SER A 161 -2.97 11.09 -10.40
CA SER A 161 -3.35 12.48 -10.16
C SER A 161 -2.32 13.50 -10.68
N ALA A 162 -1.03 13.17 -10.64
CA ALA A 162 0.03 14.02 -11.17
C ALA A 162 -0.03 14.12 -12.70
N GLY A 163 -0.31 13.01 -13.40
CA GLY A 163 -0.47 12.98 -14.85
C GLY A 163 -1.61 13.88 -15.34
N THR A 164 -2.79 13.77 -14.73
CA THR A 164 -3.97 14.60 -15.09
C THR A 164 -3.73 16.10 -14.85
N SER A 165 -2.99 16.44 -13.80
CA SER A 165 -2.69 17.85 -13.47
C SER A 165 -1.71 18.48 -14.47
N ALA A 166 -0.73 17.71 -14.96
CA ALA A 166 0.21 18.18 -15.99
C ALA A 166 -0.48 18.39 -17.35
N GLU A 167 -1.42 17.51 -17.72
CA GLU A 167 -2.19 17.61 -18.95
C GLU A 167 -3.19 18.78 -18.94
N ALA A 168 -3.83 19.05 -17.80
CA ALA A 168 -4.69 20.21 -17.60
C ALA A 168 -3.91 21.54 -17.65
N ALA A 169 -2.69 21.58 -17.11
CA ALA A 169 -1.82 22.76 -17.20
C ALA A 169 -1.33 23.02 -18.64
N SER A 170 -1.06 21.95 -19.40
CA SER A 170 -0.65 22.06 -20.81
C SER A 170 -1.77 22.58 -21.71
N SER A 171 -3.02 22.18 -21.46
CA SER A 171 -4.17 22.63 -22.27
C SER A 171 -4.57 24.08 -22.00
N ALA A 172 -4.37 24.60 -20.78
CA ALA A 172 -4.58 26.01 -20.45
C ALA A 172 -3.53 26.95 -21.09
N ALA A 173 -2.31 26.47 -21.32
CA ALA A 173 -1.25 27.27 -21.93
C ALA A 173 -1.44 27.49 -23.45
N THR A 174 -2.12 26.57 -24.14
CA THR A 174 -2.35 26.68 -25.61
C THR A 174 -3.48 27.66 -25.97
N SER A 175 -4.41 27.98 -25.06
CA SER A 175 -5.51 28.92 -25.33
C SER A 175 -5.14 30.40 -25.15
N ALA A 176 -3.93 30.73 -24.72
CA ALA A 176 -3.48 32.12 -24.50
C ALA A 176 -2.67 32.72 -25.67
N GLY A 177 -2.46 31.96 -26.76
CA GLY A 177 -1.81 32.43 -28.00
C GLY A 177 -2.73 33.26 -28.90
N GLY A 178 -3.41 34.26 -28.35
CA GLY A 178 -4.20 35.23 -29.11
C GLY A 178 -3.30 36.09 -29.99
N VAL A 179 -3.31 35.83 -31.29
CA VAL A 179 -2.63 36.61 -32.34
C VAL A 179 -3.04 38.08 -32.24
N LEU A 180 -2.15 38.92 -31.72
CA LEU A 180 -2.24 40.37 -31.79
C LEU A 180 -2.09 40.79 -33.27
N ARG A 181 -3.23 40.89 -33.98
CA ARG A 181 -3.32 41.55 -35.28
C ARG A 181 -3.12 43.05 -35.06
N VAL A 182 -1.95 43.55 -35.42
CA VAL A 182 -1.68 44.99 -35.51
C VAL A 182 -2.36 45.52 -36.79
N PRO A 183 -3.30 46.47 -36.71
CA PRO A 183 -3.85 47.10 -37.90
C PRO A 183 -2.82 48.10 -38.48
N LEU A 184 -2.45 47.86 -39.73
CA LEU A 184 -1.62 48.75 -40.54
C LEU A 184 -2.50 49.92 -41.03
N PHE A 185 -2.43 51.08 -40.37
CA PHE A 185 -3.08 52.31 -40.86
C PHE A 185 -2.19 52.97 -41.92
N GLY A 186 -2.74 53.11 -43.12
CA GLY A 186 -2.12 53.81 -44.25
C GLY A 186 -2.11 55.32 -44.03
N LEU A 187 -0.99 55.93 -44.42
CA LEU A 187 -0.82 57.37 -44.61
C LEU A 187 -1.34 57.76 -46.00
N GLN A 188 -2.16 58.81 -46.07
CA GLN A 188 -2.32 59.68 -47.23
C GLN A 188 -1.87 61.08 -46.84
#